data_AF-A0A1N6WAX7-F1
#
_entry.id   AF-A0A1N6WAX7-F1
#
_cell.length_a   1.000
_cell.length_b   1.000
_cell.length_c   1.000
_cell.angle_alpha   90.00
_cell.angle_beta   90.00
_cell.angle_gamma   90.00
#
_symmetry.space_group_name_H-M   'P 1'
#
loop_
_entity.id
_entity.type
_entity.pdbx_description
1 polymer ?
#
loop_
_entity_poly.entity_id
_entity_poly.type
_entity_poly.pdbx_seq_one_letter_code
_entity_poly.pdbx_strand_id
1 'polypeptide(L)'
;MQSLSQISERLLQHYHEEDKRQHFGYSFVLLLLAALWLNLWSAASLVLLIGLVKEIWDHYWGSGFCWVDMAANVLGILVALPCVWLFAAIL
;
A
#
# COMPACT_ATOMS: atom_id res chain seq x y z
N MET A 1 12.97 -35.25 0.44
CA MET A 1 12.52 -34.48 -0.75
C MET A 1 11.22 -33.79 -0.37
N GLN A 2 11.20 -32.46 -0.30
CA GLN A 2 9.95 -31.72 -0.05
C GLN A 2 9.02 -31.91 -1.25
N SER A 3 7.72 -32.10 -1.02
CA SER A 3 6.76 -32.25 -2.11
C SER A 3 6.59 -30.90 -2.83
N LEU A 4 6.36 -30.93 -4.15
CA LEU A 4 6.15 -29.71 -4.95
C LEU A 4 5.01 -28.83 -4.40
N SER A 5 4.01 -29.45 -3.76
CA SER A 5 2.93 -28.72 -3.06
C SER A 5 3.45 -27.82 -1.93
N GLN A 6 4.36 -28.33 -1.09
CA GLN A 6 4.92 -27.57 0.04
C GLN A 6 5.76 -26.37 -0.41
N ILE A 7 6.44 -26.48 -1.55
CA ILE A 7 7.21 -25.37 -2.13
C ILE A 7 6.26 -24.30 -2.68
N SER A 8 5.19 -24.71 -3.37
CA SER A 8 4.19 -23.78 -3.92
C SER A 8 3.48 -22.96 -2.84
N GLU A 9 3.10 -23.59 -1.72
CA GLU A 9 2.44 -22.90 -0.61
C GLU A 9 3.33 -21.84 0.04
N ARG A 10 4.62 -22.16 0.24
CA ARG A 10 5.58 -21.21 0.82
C ARG A 10 5.85 -20.02 -0.09
N LEU A 11 5.93 -20.26 -1.40
CA LEU A 11 6.10 -19.18 -2.39
C LEU A 11 4.88 -18.25 -2.41
N LEU A 12 3.67 -18.82 -2.39
CA LEU A 12 2.43 -18.04 -2.30
C LEU A 12 2.36 -17.21 -1.02
N GLN A 13 2.71 -17.80 0.13
CA GLN A 13 2.74 -17.09 1.41
C GLN A 13 3.74 -15.93 1.38
N HIS A 14 4.95 -16.18 0.86
CA HIS A 14 5.98 -15.15 0.76
C HIS A 14 5.54 -14.00 -0.15
N TYR A 15 4.98 -14.32 -1.31
CA TYR A 15 4.46 -13.32 -2.25
C TYR A 15 3.36 -12.45 -1.60
N HIS A 16 2.45 -13.07 -0.85
CA HIS A 16 1.40 -12.35 -0.11
C HIS A 16 1.96 -11.45 1.00
N GLU A 17 3.02 -11.87 1.69
CA GLU A 17 3.65 -11.01 2.72
C GLU A 17 4.42 -9.84 2.11
N GLU A 18 5.08 -10.06 0.98
CA GLU A 18 5.76 -8.99 0.24
C GLU A 18 4.76 -7.97 -0.32
N ASP A 19 3.65 -8.43 -0.90
CA ASP A 19 2.59 -7.56 -1.43
C ASP A 19 2.03 -6.62 -0.34
N LYS A 20 1.71 -7.16 0.84
CA LYS A 20 1.27 -6.37 2.01
C LYS A 20 2.26 -5.29 2.41
N ARG A 21 3.57 -5.61 2.43
CA ARG A 21 4.63 -4.64 2.77
C ARG A 21 4.77 -3.58 1.68
N GLN A 22 4.58 -3.95 0.42
CA GLN A 22 4.59 -3.01 -0.69
C GLN A 22 3.42 -2.03 -0.61
N HIS A 23 2.20 -2.50 -0.28
CA HIS A 23 1.05 -1.61 -0.06
C HIS A 23 1.32 -0.56 1.00
N PHE A 24 1.90 -0.94 2.13
CA PHE A 24 2.31 0.03 3.16
C PHE A 24 3.36 1.01 2.63
N GLY A 25 4.44 0.50 2.03
CA GLY A 25 5.57 1.31 1.57
C GLY A 25 5.21 2.28 0.45
N TYR A 26 4.49 1.81 -0.58
CA TYR A 26 4.04 2.65 -1.68
C TYR A 26 3.11 3.75 -1.19
N SER A 27 2.15 3.43 -0.32
CA SER A 27 1.19 4.41 0.18
C SER A 27 1.85 5.47 1.05
N PHE A 28 2.85 5.07 1.85
CA PHE A 28 3.70 6.00 2.61
C PHE A 28 4.46 6.97 1.69
N VAL A 29 5.20 6.45 0.70
CA VAL A 29 6.01 7.28 -0.22
C VAL A 29 5.11 8.15 -1.12
N LEU A 30 4.03 7.59 -1.65
CA LEU A 30 3.09 8.32 -2.50
C LEU A 30 2.45 9.48 -1.74
N LEU A 31 2.13 9.33 -0.45
CA LEU A 31 1.57 10.45 0.32
C LEU A 31 2.59 11.58 0.48
N LEU A 32 3.84 11.24 0.84
CA LEU A 32 4.91 12.23 0.99
C LEU A 32 5.13 13.02 -0.30
N LEU A 33 5.16 12.34 -1.44
CA LEU A 33 5.31 12.97 -2.74
C LEU A 33 4.08 13.79 -3.10
N ALA A 34 2.87 13.22 -3.02
CA ALA A 34 1.64 13.91 -3.38
C ALA A 34 1.41 15.18 -2.54
N ALA A 35 1.80 15.18 -1.27
CA ALA A 35 1.70 16.33 -0.38
C ALA A 35 2.59 17.52 -0.77
N LEU A 36 3.57 17.33 -1.67
CA LEU A 36 4.38 18.44 -2.20
C LEU A 36 3.59 19.35 -3.16
N TRP A 37 2.54 18.83 -3.79
CA TRP A 37 1.74 19.54 -4.79
C TRP A 37 0.27 19.70 -4.40
N LEU A 38 -0.24 18.85 -3.51
CA LEU A 38 -1.63 18.82 -3.08
C LEU A 38 -1.75 19.14 -1.59
N ASN A 39 -2.90 19.69 -1.17
CA ASN A 39 -3.21 19.74 0.25
C ASN A 39 -3.33 18.31 0.82
N LEU A 40 -3.13 18.16 2.13
CA LEU A 40 -3.06 16.88 2.81
C LEU A 40 -4.26 15.96 2.54
N TRP A 41 -5.48 16.51 2.53
CA TRP A 41 -6.71 15.75 2.32
C TRP A 41 -6.83 15.26 0.88
N SER A 42 -6.51 16.10 -0.10
CA SER A 42 -6.47 15.72 -1.51
C SER A 42 -5.39 14.69 -1.79
N ALA A 43 -4.19 14.85 -1.20
CA ALA A 43 -3.11 13.87 -1.30
C ALA A 43 -3.52 12.51 -0.71
N ALA A 44 -4.07 12.49 0.51
CA ALA A 44 -4.51 11.25 1.16
C ALA A 44 -5.64 10.55 0.39
N SER A 45 -6.60 11.31 -0.13
CA SER A 45 -7.69 10.76 -0.94
C SER A 45 -7.16 10.14 -2.23
N LEU A 46 -6.20 10.81 -2.90
CA LEU A 46 -5.57 10.29 -4.12
C LEU A 46 -4.84 8.97 -3.85
N VAL A 47 -4.05 8.89 -2.79
CA VAL A 47 -3.30 7.66 -2.46
C VAL A 47 -4.22 6.50 -2.08
N LEU A 48 -5.28 6.77 -1.30
CA LEU A 48 -6.32 5.75 -1.02
C LEU A 48 -6.97 5.24 -2.31
N LEU A 49 -7.32 6.16 -3.23
CA LEU A 49 -7.93 5.79 -4.51
C LEU A 49 -6.99 4.97 -5.39
N ILE A 50 -5.69 5.31 -5.44
CA ILE A 50 -4.69 4.52 -6.18
C ILE A 50 -4.66 3.08 -5.66
N GLY A 51 -4.57 2.89 -4.34
CA GLY A 51 -4.56 1.54 -3.78
C GLY A 51 -5.89 0.81 -3.96
N LEU A 52 -7.03 1.51 -3.88
CA LEU A 52 -8.34 0.92 -4.16
C LEU A 52 -8.45 0.48 -5.62
N VAL A 53 -7.98 1.29 -6.57
CA VAL A 53 -7.97 0.94 -8.01
C VAL A 53 -7.07 -0.26 -8.27
N LYS A 54 -5.91 -0.36 -7.60
CA LYS A 54 -5.05 -1.55 -7.64
C LYS A 54 -5.82 -2.79 -7.19
N GLU A 55 -6.47 -2.73 -6.03
CA GLU A 55 -7.22 -3.88 -5.51
C GLU A 55 -8.45 -4.24 -6.36
N ILE A 56 -9.13 -3.26 -6.95
CA ILE A 56 -10.19 -3.50 -7.93
C ILE A 56 -9.62 -4.19 -9.17
N TRP A 57 -8.45 -3.75 -9.64
CA TRP A 57 -7.79 -4.39 -10.77
C TRP A 57 -7.42 -5.84 -10.46
N ASP A 58 -6.84 -6.10 -9.29
CA ASP A 58 -6.47 -7.44 -8.86
C ASP A 58 -7.68 -8.34 -8.63
N HIS A 59 -8.83 -7.78 -8.24
CA HIS A 59 -10.09 -8.51 -8.16
C HIS A 59 -10.52 -9.11 -9.51
N TYR A 60 -10.34 -8.37 -10.61
CA TYR A 60 -10.81 -8.79 -11.94
C TYR A 60 -9.75 -9.53 -12.76
N TRP A 61 -8.46 -9.19 -12.58
CA TRP A 61 -7.37 -9.70 -13.45
C TRP A 61 -6.19 -10.30 -12.69
N GLY A 62 -6.19 -10.26 -11.35
CA GLY A 62 -5.04 -10.62 -10.52
C GLY A 62 -5.34 -11.63 -9.42
N SER A 63 -4.79 -11.37 -8.23
CA SER A 63 -4.81 -12.24 -7.05
C SER A 63 -6.13 -12.21 -6.26
N GLY A 64 -7.06 -11.32 -6.61
CA GLY A 64 -8.29 -11.09 -5.86
C GLY A 64 -8.28 -9.76 -5.10
N PHE A 65 -9.40 -9.44 -4.44
CA PHE A 65 -9.51 -8.25 -3.59
C PHE A 65 -9.13 -8.58 -2.16
N CYS A 66 -8.20 -7.84 -1.56
CA CYS A 66 -7.70 -8.08 -0.22
C CYS A 66 -7.89 -6.86 0.70
N TRP A 67 -8.71 -7.03 1.74
CA TRP A 67 -8.91 -5.99 2.75
C TRP A 67 -7.67 -5.70 3.60
N VAL A 68 -6.77 -6.67 3.73
CA VAL A 68 -5.52 -6.48 4.49
C VAL A 68 -4.60 -5.53 3.73
N ASP A 69 -4.59 -5.58 2.40
CA ASP A 69 -3.81 -4.67 1.56
C ASP A 69 -4.36 -3.25 1.58
N MET A 70 -5.69 -3.12 1.62
CA MET A 70 -6.34 -1.83 1.89
C MET A 70 -6.00 -1.29 3.29
N ALA A 71 -5.93 -2.15 4.32
CA ALA A 71 -5.51 -1.74 5.66
C ALA A 71 -4.04 -1.31 5.68
N ALA A 72 -3.15 -2.04 4.98
CA ALA A 72 -1.74 -1.68 4.84
C ALA A 72 -1.56 -0.32 4.14
N ASN A 73 -2.35 -0.04 3.10
CA ASN A 73 -2.40 1.26 2.44
C ASN A 73 -2.78 2.38 3.42
N VAL A 74 -3.88 2.21 4.17
CA VAL A 74 -4.33 3.17 5.20
C VAL A 74 -3.25 3.39 6.27
N LEU A 75 -2.60 2.33 6.74
CA LEU A 75 -1.50 2.43 7.71
C LEU A 75 -0.31 3.20 7.14
N GLY A 76 0.06 2.95 5.88
CA GLY A 76 1.13 3.72 5.20
C GLY A 76 0.82 5.20 5.17
N ILE A 77 -0.43 5.56 4.86
CA ILE A 77 -0.90 6.96 4.89
C ILE A 77 -0.83 7.53 6.29
N LEU A 78 -1.38 6.85 7.30
CA LEU A 78 -1.39 7.32 8.70
C LEU A 78 0.03 7.55 9.24
N VAL A 79 0.98 6.69 8.87
CA VAL A 79 2.38 6.84 9.26
C VAL A 79 3.08 7.96 8.49
N ALA A 80 2.69 8.24 7.25
CA ALA A 80 3.22 9.36 6.48
C ALA A 80 2.69 10.73 6.96
N LEU A 81 1.49 10.81 7.54
CA LEU A 81 0.92 12.05 8.07
C LEU A 81 1.88 12.86 8.98
N PRO A 82 2.45 12.31 10.07
CA PRO A 82 3.36 13.06 10.94
C PRO A 82 4.61 13.55 10.21
N CYS A 83 5.10 12.81 9.21
CA CYS A 83 6.23 13.22 8.37
C CYS A 83 5.87 14.43 7.49
N VAL A 84 4.67 14.44 6.89
CA VAL A 84 4.17 15.60 6.12
C VAL A 84 4.01 16.82 7.03
N TRP A 85 3.44 16.64 8.23
CA TRP A 85 3.29 17.72 9.20
C TRP A 85 4.64 18.31 9.62
N LEU A 86 5.63 17.46 9.90
CA LEU A 86 6.98 17.91 10.26
C LEU A 86 7.64 18.67 9.10
N PHE A 87 7.52 18.16 7.87
CA PHE A 87 8.07 18.82 6.69
C PHE A 87 7.44 20.20 6.46
N ALA A 88 6.11 20.29 6.57
CA ALA A 88 5.38 21.56 6.45
C ALA A 88 5.66 22.55 7.58
N ALA A 89 6.13 22.10 8.75
CA ALA A 89 6.50 22.98 9.86
C ALA A 89 7.93 23.54 9.77
N ILE A 90 8.79 22.93 8.95
CA ILE A 90 10.21 23.31 8.79
C ILE A 90 10.41 24.26 7.59
N LEU A 91 9.52 24.21 6.61
CA LEU A 91 9.49 25.06 5.40
C LEU A 91 8.64 26.32 5.60
#